data_AF-A0A3R7R1C1-F1
#
_entry.id   AF-A0A3R7R1C1-F1
#
_cell.length_a   1.000
_cell.length_b   1.000
_cell.length_c   1.000
_cell.angle_alpha   90.00
_cell.angle_beta   90.00
_cell.angle_gamma   90.00
#
_symmetry.space_group_name_H-M   'P 1'
#
loop_
_entity.id
_entity.type
_entity.pdbx_description
1 polymer ?
#
loop_
_entity_poly.entity_id
_entity_poly.type
_entity_poly.pdbx_seq_one_letter_code
_entity_poly.pdbx_strand_id
1 'polypeptide(L)' 'MDREYVWLQCTETGDLNYRTQIRVKGGIDEKVKEGFKKFCPRLRKHTLHKIKRK' A
#
# COMPACT_ATOMS: atom_id res chain seq x y z
N MET A 1 -9.33 -18.06 6.48
CA MET A 1 -8.89 -17.26 5.31
C MET A 1 -8.57 -15.89 5.87
N ASP A 2 -7.32 -15.68 6.29
CA ASP A 2 -6.99 -14.57 7.21
C ASP A 2 -6.22 -13.44 6.51
N ARG A 3 -6.12 -13.51 5.18
CA ARG A 3 -5.41 -12.57 4.33
C ARG A 3 -6.34 -11.95 3.32
N GLU A 4 -6.28 -10.63 3.21
CA GLU A 4 -7.04 -9.85 2.23
C GLU A 4 -6.10 -9.16 1.24
N TYR A 5 -6.57 -9.00 0.01
CA TYR A 5 -5.87 -8.20 -0.97
C TYR A 5 -6.15 -6.73 -0.77
N VAL A 6 -5.09 -5.93 -0.74
CA VAL A 6 -5.16 -4.48 -0.65
C VAL A 6 -4.33 -3.85 -1.76
N TRP A 7 -4.65 -2.60 -2.06
CA TRP A 7 -3.88 -1.77 -2.97
C TRP A 7 -2.92 -0.87 -2.19
N LEU A 8 -1.75 -0.61 -2.77
CA LEU A 8 -0.86 0.44 -2.32
C LEU A 8 -1.04 1.65 -3.23
N GLN A 9 -1.62 2.70 -2.65
CA GLN A 9 -1.89 3.96 -3.32
C GLN A 9 -0.73 4.94 -3.10
N CYS A 10 -0.19 5.48 -4.18
CA CYS A 10 0.81 6.55 -4.13
C CYS A 10 0.21 7.81 -3.52
N THR A 11 0.88 8.42 -2.54
CA THR A 11 0.38 9.64 -1.88
C THR A 11 0.50 10.90 -2.74
N GLU A 12 1.42 10.92 -3.70
CA GLU A 12 1.62 12.09 -4.57
C GLU A 12 0.69 12.06 -5.79
N THR A 13 0.47 10.86 -6.34
CA THR A 13 -0.26 10.70 -7.61
C THR A 13 -1.69 10.20 -7.43
N GLY A 14 -1.98 9.52 -6.32
CA GLY A 14 -3.24 8.83 -6.10
C GLY A 14 -3.38 7.50 -6.85
N ASP A 15 -2.37 7.09 -7.61
CA ASP A 15 -2.42 5.87 -8.42
C ASP A 15 -2.27 4.61 -7.56
N LEU A 16 -2.93 3.52 -7.99
CA LEU A 16 -2.85 2.21 -7.37
C LEU A 16 -1.75 1.40 -8.05
N ASN A 17 -0.51 1.61 -7.65
CA ASN A 17 0.66 1.05 -8.35
C ASN A 17 0.94 -0.42 -8.00
N TYR A 18 0.51 -0.90 -6.83
CA TYR A 18 0.79 -2.26 -6.38
C TYR A 18 -0.41 -2.89 -5.67
N ARG A 19 -0.51 -4.21 -5.79
CA ARG A 19 -1.47 -5.04 -5.06
C ARG A 19 -0.72 -6.04 -4.20
N THR A 20 -1.09 -6.15 -2.94
CA THR A 20 -0.45 -7.08 -1.99
C THR A 20 -1.49 -7.77 -1.11
N GLN A 21 -1.14 -8.91 -0.55
CA GLN A 21 -1.94 -9.56 0.49
C GLN A 21 -1.42 -9.14 1.86
N ILE A 22 -2.33 -8.78 2.76
CA ILE A 22 -2.02 -8.50 4.16
C ILE A 22 -2.77 -9.46 5.07
N ARG A 23 -2.18 -9.85 6.19
CA ARG A 23 -2.88 -10.59 7.23
C ARG A 23 -3.73 -9.61 8.02
N VAL A 24 -5.04 -9.85 8.08
CA VAL A 24 -5.99 -8.96 8.77
C VAL A 24 -6.26 -9.42 10.20
N LYS A 25 -6.10 -10.73 10.44
CA LYS A 25 -6.24 -11.34 11.77
C LYS A 25 -5.09 -10.92 12.69
N GLY A 26 -5.41 -10.10 13.69
CA GLY A 26 -4.46 -9.52 14.65
C GLY A 26 -4.26 -8.00 14.51
N GLY A 27 -4.93 -7.35 13.56
CA GLY A 27 -4.75 -5.92 13.27
C GLY A 27 -3.65 -5.68 12.24
N ILE A 28 -3.75 -4.57 11.50
CA ILE A 28 -2.66 -4.12 10.64
C ILE A 28 -1.64 -3.42 11.54
N ASP A 29 -0.39 -3.88 11.49
CA ASP A 29 0.75 -3.23 12.13
C ASP A 29 0.81 -1.73 11.75
N GLU A 30 1.02 -0.84 12.70
CA GLU A 30 1.04 0.61 12.48
C GLU A 30 2.05 1.02 11.40
N LYS A 31 3.18 0.31 11.29
CA LYS A 31 4.19 0.54 10.24
C LYS A 31 3.63 0.31 8.84
N VAL A 32 2.78 -0.71 8.71
CA VAL A 32 2.15 -1.09 7.45
C VAL A 32 1.08 -0.06 7.06
N LYS A 33 0.43 0.58 8.05
CA LYS A 33 -0.52 1.67 7.86
C LYS A 33 0.16 3.00 7.51
N GLU A 34 1.34 3.26 8.06
CA GLU A 34 2.16 4.44 7.76
C GLU A 34 2.57 4.47 6.28
N GLY A 35 2.80 3.29 5.70
CA GLY A 35 3.03 3.09 4.28
C GLY A 35 4.49 2.81 3.94
N PHE A 36 4.74 2.46 2.67
CA PHE A 36 6.06 2.04 2.20
C PHE A 36 6.57 2.94 1.08
N LYS A 37 7.87 3.25 1.09
CA LYS A 37 8.51 3.89 -0.07
C LYS A 37 8.63 2.86 -1.20
N LYS A 38 7.88 3.09 -2.29
CA LYS A 38 7.88 2.26 -3.50
C LYS A 38 7.98 3.13 -4.74
N PHE A 39 8.45 2.54 -5.83
CA PHE A 39 8.61 3.24 -7.09
C PHE A 39 7.24 3.60 -7.69
N CYS A 40 7.05 4.87 -8.06
CA CYS A 40 5.89 5.31 -8.81
C CYS A 40 6.26 5.44 -10.30
N PRO A 41 5.67 4.64 -11.21
CA PRO A 41 5.99 4.70 -12.64
C PRO A 41 5.74 6.06 -13.28
N ARG A 42 4.68 6.76 -12.83
CA ARG A 42 4.30 8.07 -13.37
C ARG A 42 5.31 9.18 -13.04
N LEU A 43 5.80 9.20 -11.80
CA LEU A 43 6.80 10.19 -11.35
C LEU A 43 8.24 9.72 -11.53
N ARG A 44 8.46 8.45 -11.88
CA ARG A 44 9.75 7.80 -12.03
C ARG A 44 10.68 7.93 -10.82
N LYS A 45 10.11 8.01 -9.61
CA LYS A 45 10.83 8.10 -8.33
C LYS A 45 10.15 7.27 -7.25
N HIS A 46 10.86 7.01 -6.16
CA HIS A 46 10.27 6.34 -4.99
C HIS A 46 9.43 7.34 -4.20
N THR A 47 8.16 7.03 -4.02
CA THR A 47 7.20 7.82 -3.26
C THR A 47 6.57 6.97 -2.16
N LEU A 48 5.96 7.62 -1.18
CA LEU A 48 5.27 6.92 -0.11
C LEU A 48 3.95 6.35 -0.65
N HIS A 49 3.72 5.06 -0.43
CA HIS A 49 2.49 4.39 -0.81
C HIS A 49 1.77 3.86 0.43
N LYS A 50 0.51 4.25 0.59
CA LYS A 50 -0.34 3.85 1.71
C LYS A 50 -1.31 2.75 1.30
N ILE A 51 -1.71 1.94 2.27
CA ILE A 51 -2.71 0.90 2.03
C ILE A 51 -4.07 1.53 1.83
N LYS A 52 -4.70 1.16 0.72
CA LYS A 52 -6.11 1.39 0.43
C LYS A 52 -6.81 0.04 0.38
N ARG A 53 -7.73 -0.16 1.32
CA ARG A 53 -8.69 -1.27 1.26
C ARG A 53 -9.76 -0.90 0.22
N LYS A 54 -10.33 -1.92 -0.45
CA LYS A 54 -11.41 -1.73 -1.41
C LYS A 54 -12.66 -1.20 -0.70
#